data_AF-M9R4Y9-F1
#
_entry.id   AF-M9R4Y9-F1
#
_cell.length_a   1.000
_cell.length_b   1.000
_cell.length_c   1.000
_cell.angle_alpha   90.00
_cell.angle_beta   90.00
_cell.angle_gamma   90.00
#
_symmetry.space_group_name_H-M   'P 1'
#
loop_
_entity.id
_entity.type
_entity.pdbx_description
1 polymer ?
#
loop_
_entity_poly.entity_id
_entity_poly.type
_entity_poly.pdbx_seq_one_letter_code
_entity_poly.pdbx_strand_id
1 'polypeptide(L)'
;MSGCGTARNVTLSNTFVMRTIPDSVDGIMDTLKDGALTMQMGGGVGFDFSTLRPSGTVVHGLDCRAAGPLAAMDIFDVTCKMIVSGMGRGAMMATMRCDHPDIEAFIVAKSDRSRLRNFNLSVMVTDAFMAAIAADTTWDLVWEGAIMRRLRARDLWNAIMKQTYAAAEPGVLFIDKINAANPLRYLENIAATNSCAEQPLPPNGTCPLASINLAQLVSAPFTPDARLDVVQLRQLVRVAVRMLDNSLDVSRFALEAQKQQAKDQRRIGIGVTGVANAIAMLGARYGSSKAVFLLGSWMQTIQNAAYGASALLAKERGVFPRYDADKHLTSRGIQALDPDVRTLVEQHGLRNGTLTTIAPTGTKSMFAGNVSSGIEPMFSTSFLRTITKPNGDKSSERVIDYAVWRFAQIFGPDAPLPDSFVTVADLSPDDHVAMQAAAQEWVDSGISKTVNCPEDIPFDTFKDIYRAAYDADCKGCTTYRPNTITGSVLSL
;
A
#
# COMPACT_ATOMS: atom_id res chain seq x y z
N MET A 1 -14.95 10.39 -0.21
CA MET A 1 -16.18 10.75 0.54
C MET A 1 -16.21 12.23 0.89
N SER A 2 -15.25 12.77 1.64
CA SER A 2 -15.26 14.16 2.15
C SER A 2 -15.33 15.27 1.09
N GLY A 3 -14.93 15.00 -0.16
CA GLY A 3 -15.00 15.95 -1.26
C GLY A 3 -16.25 15.85 -2.15
N CYS A 4 -16.95 14.71 -2.14
CA CYS A 4 -18.01 14.42 -3.09
C CYS A 4 -19.20 15.37 -2.90
N GLY A 5 -19.63 16.05 -3.96
CA GLY A 5 -20.78 16.98 -3.91
C GLY A 5 -20.57 18.22 -3.06
N THR A 6 -19.33 18.53 -2.66
CA THR A 6 -19.01 19.71 -1.84
C THR A 6 -18.41 20.83 -2.68
N ALA A 7 -18.45 22.06 -2.17
CA ALA A 7 -17.73 23.19 -2.78
C ALA A 7 -16.20 23.17 -2.50
N ARG A 8 -15.71 22.19 -1.72
CA ARG A 8 -14.30 22.13 -1.32
C ARG A 8 -13.41 21.87 -2.53
N ASN A 9 -12.25 22.53 -2.57
CA ASN A 9 -11.26 22.31 -3.61
C ASN A 9 -10.35 21.12 -3.26
N VAL A 10 -10.91 19.91 -3.32
CA VAL A 10 -10.22 18.66 -3.00
C VAL A 10 -10.32 17.68 -4.16
N THR A 11 -9.38 16.76 -4.23
CA THR A 11 -9.42 15.65 -5.18
C THR A 11 -10.26 14.50 -4.60
N LEU A 12 -10.80 13.64 -5.47
CA LEU A 12 -11.47 12.41 -5.06
C LEU A 12 -10.53 11.19 -5.06
N SER A 13 -9.30 11.38 -5.50
CA SER A 13 -8.22 10.41 -5.39
C SER A 13 -7.35 10.73 -4.18
N ASN A 14 -6.98 9.72 -3.39
CA ASN A 14 -6.17 9.93 -2.19
C ASN A 14 -4.70 9.53 -2.37
N THR A 15 -4.35 8.94 -3.52
CA THR A 15 -3.02 8.36 -3.75
C THR A 15 -2.39 8.95 -4.99
N PHE A 16 -1.12 9.35 -4.86
CA PHE A 16 -0.34 9.96 -5.94
C PHE A 16 1.11 9.52 -5.88
N VAL A 17 1.74 9.44 -7.06
CA VAL A 17 3.20 9.47 -7.21
C VAL A 17 3.53 10.71 -8.04
N MET A 18 4.49 11.49 -7.57
CA MET A 18 4.89 12.72 -8.22
C MET A 18 5.72 12.46 -9.48
N ARG A 19 5.95 13.49 -10.29
CA ARG A 19 6.85 13.40 -11.44
C ARG A 19 8.24 12.90 -11.03
N THR A 20 8.94 12.29 -11.98
CA THR A 20 10.39 12.04 -11.87
C THR A 20 11.09 13.35 -11.52
N ILE A 21 11.93 13.34 -10.47
CA ILE A 21 12.62 14.54 -10.00
C ILE A 21 13.79 14.83 -10.95
N PRO A 22 13.77 15.94 -11.72
CA PRO A 22 14.94 16.31 -12.51
C PRO A 22 16.09 16.69 -11.58
N ASP A 23 17.31 16.25 -11.89
CA ASP A 23 18.50 16.49 -11.08
C ASP A 23 19.07 17.90 -11.25
N SER A 24 18.26 18.89 -10.85
CA SER A 24 18.59 20.31 -10.84
C SER A 24 17.83 21.01 -9.69
N VAL A 25 18.30 22.17 -9.25
CA VAL A 25 17.60 22.94 -8.20
C VAL A 25 16.17 23.27 -8.63
N ASP A 26 15.99 23.75 -9.86
CA ASP A 26 14.66 24.05 -10.41
C ASP A 26 13.78 22.81 -10.44
N GLY A 27 14.30 21.67 -10.90
CA GLY A 27 13.57 20.40 -10.95
C GLY A 27 13.13 19.89 -9.59
N ILE A 28 14.00 19.99 -8.58
CA ILE A 28 13.72 19.63 -7.19
C ILE A 28 12.62 20.54 -6.63
N MET A 29 12.76 21.86 -6.79
CA MET A 29 11.83 22.85 -6.23
C MET A 29 10.45 22.81 -6.92
N ASP A 30 10.44 22.58 -8.22
CA ASP A 30 9.22 22.38 -9.00
C ASP A 30 8.47 21.11 -8.57
N THR A 31 9.20 20.00 -8.36
CA THR A 31 8.59 18.74 -7.89
C THR A 31 8.06 18.88 -6.45
N LEU A 32 8.77 19.63 -5.61
CA LEU A 32 8.32 19.99 -4.27
C LEU A 32 7.01 20.79 -4.30
N LYS A 33 6.95 21.83 -5.14
CA LYS A 33 5.75 22.65 -5.34
C LYS A 33 4.57 21.79 -5.79
N ASP A 34 4.78 20.91 -6.76
CA ASP A 34 3.76 19.99 -7.25
C ASP A 34 3.23 19.06 -6.15
N GLY A 35 4.15 18.48 -5.37
CA GLY A 35 3.80 17.66 -4.21
C GLY A 35 3.00 18.45 -3.18
N ALA A 36 3.40 19.71 -2.94
CA ALA A 36 2.72 20.59 -2.01
C ALA A 36 1.27 20.90 -2.42
N LEU A 37 1.05 21.25 -3.69
CA LEU A 37 -0.28 21.50 -4.25
C LEU A 37 -1.16 20.24 -4.20
N THR A 38 -0.56 19.07 -4.45
CA THR A 38 -1.27 17.77 -4.40
C THR A 38 -1.70 17.43 -2.97
N MET A 39 -0.81 17.58 -2.00
CA MET A 39 -1.11 17.37 -0.57
C MET A 39 -2.15 18.36 -0.05
N GLN A 40 -2.13 19.62 -0.52
CA GLN A 40 -3.15 20.62 -0.18
C GLN A 40 -4.57 20.17 -0.55
N MET A 41 -4.72 19.39 -1.63
CA MET A 41 -6.00 18.82 -2.05
C MET A 41 -6.38 17.52 -1.34
N GLY A 42 -5.55 17.04 -0.40
CA GLY A 42 -5.79 15.84 0.42
C GLY A 42 -5.15 14.55 -0.09
N GLY A 43 -4.25 14.63 -1.08
CA GLY A 43 -3.53 13.46 -1.62
C GLY A 43 -2.30 13.08 -0.79
N GLY A 44 -2.14 11.78 -0.50
CA GLY A 44 -0.87 11.21 -0.05
C GLY A 44 0.05 10.99 -1.26
N VAL A 45 1.30 11.42 -1.15
CA VAL A 45 2.23 11.52 -2.30
C VAL A 45 3.44 10.60 -2.13
N GLY A 46 4.00 10.14 -3.24
CA GLY A 46 5.23 9.36 -3.29
C GLY A 46 6.26 9.98 -4.22
N PHE A 47 7.54 9.75 -3.91
CA PHE A 47 8.68 10.27 -4.68
C PHE A 47 9.75 9.19 -4.83
N ASP A 48 10.34 9.13 -6.02
CA ASP A 48 11.61 8.42 -6.25
C ASP A 48 12.77 9.40 -6.14
N PHE A 49 13.62 9.23 -5.12
CA PHE A 49 14.79 10.07 -4.90
C PHE A 49 16.06 9.51 -5.56
N SER A 50 15.96 8.38 -6.26
CA SER A 50 17.10 7.74 -6.94
C SER A 50 17.58 8.50 -8.18
N THR A 51 16.83 9.53 -8.60
CA THR A 51 17.16 10.35 -9.77
C THR A 51 18.06 11.52 -9.43
N LEU A 52 18.33 11.79 -8.15
CA LEU A 52 19.17 12.89 -7.69
C LEU A 52 20.60 12.46 -7.47
N ARG A 53 21.56 13.28 -7.88
CA ARG A 53 22.99 12.93 -7.79
C ARG A 53 23.44 12.65 -6.36
N PRO A 54 24.35 11.69 -6.15
CA PRO A 54 24.90 11.37 -4.84
C PRO A 54 25.58 12.57 -4.19
N SER A 55 25.56 12.57 -2.87
CA SER A 55 26.36 13.50 -2.07
C SER A 55 27.83 13.45 -2.48
N GLY A 56 28.47 14.61 -2.54
CA GLY A 56 29.88 14.70 -2.91
C GLY A 56 30.16 14.75 -4.42
N THR A 57 29.17 14.47 -5.28
CA THR A 57 29.30 14.58 -6.75
C THR A 57 29.62 16.01 -7.16
N VAL A 58 30.49 16.20 -8.16
CA VAL A 58 30.87 17.53 -8.65
C VAL A 58 29.70 18.19 -9.37
N VAL A 59 29.43 19.47 -9.06
CA VAL A 59 28.44 20.29 -9.76
C VAL A 59 29.16 21.14 -10.80
N HIS A 60 29.06 20.73 -12.07
CA HIS A 60 29.68 21.46 -13.18
C HIS A 60 29.20 22.91 -13.25
N GLY A 61 30.15 23.83 -13.40
CA GLY A 61 29.90 25.28 -13.49
C GLY A 61 29.89 26.02 -12.15
N LEU A 62 29.87 25.32 -11.01
CA LEU A 62 29.92 25.92 -9.67
C LEU A 62 31.14 25.46 -8.85
N ASP A 63 31.93 24.50 -9.36
CA ASP A 63 33.12 23.91 -8.72
C ASP A 63 32.92 23.52 -7.24
N CYS A 64 31.70 23.08 -6.92
CA CYS A 64 31.31 22.64 -5.59
C CYS A 64 30.81 21.19 -5.59
N ARG A 65 30.60 20.64 -4.40
CA ARG A 65 30.08 19.29 -4.20
C ARG A 65 28.58 19.32 -3.90
N ALA A 66 27.84 18.40 -4.52
CA ALA A 66 26.41 18.24 -4.29
C ALA A 66 26.12 17.78 -2.85
N ALA A 67 25.00 18.25 -2.30
CA ALA A 67 24.54 17.83 -0.98
C ALA A 67 23.95 16.41 -0.97
N GLY A 68 23.40 15.97 -2.11
CA GLY A 68 22.77 14.65 -2.29
C GLY A 68 21.25 14.63 -2.05
N PRO A 69 20.56 13.53 -2.40
CA PRO A 69 19.11 13.36 -2.26
C PRO A 69 18.58 13.66 -0.86
N LEU A 70 19.27 13.25 0.20
CA LEU A 70 18.77 13.40 1.57
C LEU A 70 18.62 14.87 1.99
N ALA A 71 19.46 15.77 1.49
CA ALA A 71 19.32 17.21 1.74
C ALA A 71 18.08 17.78 1.05
N ALA A 72 17.74 17.30 -0.14
CA ALA A 72 16.47 17.64 -0.79
C ALA A 72 15.27 17.09 0.01
N MET A 73 15.36 15.84 0.49
CA MET A 73 14.31 15.24 1.33
C MET A 73 14.03 16.06 2.60
N ASP A 74 15.04 16.67 3.22
CA ASP A 74 14.85 17.53 4.39
C ASP A 74 13.96 18.74 4.09
N ILE A 75 14.12 19.36 2.90
CA ILE A 75 13.27 20.48 2.46
C ILE A 75 11.83 20.01 2.19
N PHE A 76 11.68 18.81 1.61
CA PHE A 76 10.36 18.21 1.37
C PHE A 76 9.64 17.92 2.70
N ASP A 77 10.35 17.38 3.69
CA ASP A 77 9.80 17.08 5.02
C ASP A 77 9.30 18.34 5.73
N VAL A 78 10.10 19.41 5.73
CA VAL A 78 9.71 20.70 6.31
C VAL A 78 8.50 21.31 5.59
N THR A 79 8.45 21.19 4.26
CA THR A 79 7.32 21.69 3.46
C THR A 79 6.04 20.91 3.76
N CYS A 80 6.10 19.59 3.89
CA CYS A 80 4.95 18.78 4.28
C CYS A 80 4.39 19.18 5.66
N LYS A 81 5.27 19.49 6.61
CA LYS A 81 4.87 19.99 7.94
C LYS A 81 4.07 21.29 7.86
N MET A 82 4.34 22.15 6.88
CA MET A 82 3.60 23.40 6.66
C MET A 82 2.18 23.15 6.13
N ILE A 83 1.97 22.10 5.33
CA ILE A 83 0.74 21.86 4.54
C ILE A 83 -0.37 21.20 5.37
N VAL A 84 -0.47 21.50 6.67
CA VAL A 84 -1.51 20.94 7.55
C VAL A 84 -2.90 21.27 6.97
N SER A 85 -3.55 20.26 6.37
CA SER A 85 -4.88 20.37 5.78
C SER A 85 -5.92 19.82 6.76
N GLY A 86 -7.16 20.32 6.68
CA GLY A 86 -8.29 19.90 7.51
C GLY A 86 -8.73 18.43 7.38
N MET A 87 -7.91 17.57 6.77
CA MET A 87 -8.12 16.14 6.61
C MET A 87 -7.01 15.27 7.26
N GLY A 88 -5.98 15.87 7.87
CA GLY A 88 -4.91 15.16 8.58
C GLY A 88 -3.52 15.75 8.32
N ARG A 89 -2.48 15.16 8.94
CA ARG A 89 -1.08 15.46 8.56
C ARG A 89 -0.83 14.95 7.14
N GLY A 90 -0.10 15.73 6.34
CA GLY A 90 0.43 15.25 5.06
C GLY A 90 1.31 14.02 5.29
N ALA A 91 1.20 13.03 4.40
CA ALA A 91 1.96 11.80 4.45
C ALA A 91 2.64 11.58 3.09
N MET A 92 3.95 11.33 3.13
CA MET A 92 4.76 11.13 1.94
C MET A 92 5.45 9.77 1.97
N MET A 93 5.75 9.21 0.80
CA MET A 93 6.65 8.08 0.63
C MET A 93 7.92 8.57 -0.09
N ALA A 94 9.09 8.16 0.40
CA ALA A 94 10.34 8.28 -0.33
C ALA A 94 10.87 6.88 -0.66
N THR A 95 11.17 6.65 -1.93
CA THR A 95 11.82 5.43 -2.40
C THR A 95 13.24 5.72 -2.86
N MET A 96 14.13 4.74 -2.65
CA MET A 96 15.50 4.76 -3.19
C MET A 96 15.89 3.37 -3.69
N ARG A 97 16.54 3.31 -4.86
CA ARG A 97 17.09 2.08 -5.42
C ARG A 97 18.19 1.51 -4.54
N CYS A 98 18.21 0.19 -4.40
CA CYS A 98 19.23 -0.53 -3.62
C CYS A 98 20.67 -0.37 -4.16
N ASP A 99 20.86 0.15 -5.36
CA ASP A 99 22.17 0.44 -5.98
C ASP A 99 22.50 1.95 -6.01
N HIS A 100 21.68 2.81 -5.41
CA HIS A 100 22.02 4.24 -5.33
C HIS A 100 23.22 4.47 -4.39
N PRO A 101 24.22 5.31 -4.73
CA PRO A 101 25.41 5.50 -3.88
C PRO A 101 25.16 6.01 -2.46
N ASP A 102 24.05 6.74 -2.26
CA ASP A 102 23.62 7.24 -0.94
C ASP A 102 22.68 6.28 -0.19
N ILE A 103 22.50 5.03 -0.66
CA ILE A 103 21.54 4.08 -0.07
C ILE A 103 21.81 3.79 1.41
N GLU A 104 23.08 3.70 1.83
CA GLU A 104 23.41 3.46 3.24
C GLU A 104 22.98 4.63 4.12
N ALA A 105 23.14 5.87 3.65
CA ALA A 105 22.68 7.06 4.36
C ALA A 105 21.15 7.12 4.41
N PHE A 106 20.47 6.74 3.31
CA PHE A 106 19.02 6.66 3.25
C PHE A 106 18.45 5.64 4.25
N ILE A 107 19.08 4.45 4.36
CA ILE A 107 18.67 3.41 5.31
C ILE A 107 18.67 3.97 6.74
N VAL A 108 19.75 4.61 7.17
CA VAL A 108 19.86 5.11 8.56
C VAL A 108 19.25 6.49 8.78
N ALA A 109 18.59 7.07 7.77
CA ALA A 109 18.15 8.47 7.81
C ALA A 109 17.18 8.78 8.96
N LYS A 110 16.34 7.80 9.34
CA LYS A 110 15.39 7.91 10.47
C LYS A 110 15.89 7.29 11.78
N SER A 111 17.19 6.95 11.87
CA SER A 111 17.83 6.68 13.16
C SER A 111 17.77 7.92 14.06
N ASP A 112 17.86 9.11 13.46
CA ASP A 112 17.41 10.34 14.09
C ASP A 112 15.89 10.46 13.96
N ARG A 113 15.18 10.26 15.08
CA ARG A 113 13.71 10.30 15.14
C ARG A 113 13.10 11.67 14.83
N SER A 114 13.91 12.73 14.83
CA SER A 114 13.47 14.08 14.54
C SER A 114 13.43 14.39 13.04
N ARG A 115 14.17 13.61 12.24
CA ARG A 115 14.35 13.82 10.81
C ARG A 115 13.34 13.02 9.98
N LEU A 116 12.90 13.57 8.85
CA LEU A 116 12.03 12.89 7.87
C LEU A 116 10.74 12.30 8.46
N ARG A 117 10.14 13.01 9.43
CA ARG A 117 8.98 12.48 10.19
C ARG A 117 7.70 12.39 9.38
N ASN A 118 7.61 13.10 8.26
CA ASN A 118 6.45 13.08 7.37
C ASN A 118 6.63 12.13 6.18
N PHE A 119 7.78 11.45 6.09
CA PHE A 119 8.04 10.39 5.12
C PHE A 119 7.90 9.02 5.76
N ASN A 120 7.28 8.11 5.04
CA ASN A 120 7.63 6.70 5.09
C ASN A 120 8.82 6.47 4.14
N LEU A 121 9.77 5.63 4.55
CA LEU A 121 10.94 5.29 3.70
C LEU A 121 10.83 3.85 3.20
N SER A 122 11.20 3.61 1.94
CA SER A 122 11.30 2.25 1.41
C SER A 122 12.46 2.06 0.43
N VAL A 123 13.15 0.93 0.54
CA VAL A 123 14.20 0.54 -0.40
C VAL A 123 13.58 -0.26 -1.54
N MET A 124 13.88 0.12 -2.78
CA MET A 124 13.55 -0.66 -3.97
C MET A 124 14.60 -1.74 -4.17
N VAL A 125 14.22 -2.97 -3.84
CA VAL A 125 15.04 -4.18 -3.93
C VAL A 125 14.72 -4.89 -5.24
N THR A 126 15.78 -5.19 -6.00
CA THR A 126 15.70 -5.92 -7.27
C THR A 126 15.90 -7.43 -7.05
N ASP A 127 15.44 -8.23 -7.99
CA ASP A 127 15.68 -9.68 -8.03
C ASP A 127 17.19 -9.98 -8.12
N ALA A 128 17.94 -9.14 -8.86
CA ALA A 128 19.39 -9.24 -8.94
C ALA A 128 20.07 -9.02 -7.57
N PHE A 129 19.57 -8.08 -6.75
CA PHE A 129 20.09 -7.87 -5.40
C PHE A 129 19.77 -9.05 -4.49
N MET A 130 18.54 -9.59 -4.57
CA MET A 130 18.14 -10.79 -3.82
C MET A 130 19.01 -12.01 -4.19
N ALA A 131 19.31 -12.19 -5.48
CA ALA A 131 20.22 -13.22 -5.95
C ALA A 131 21.65 -13.02 -5.41
N ALA A 132 22.15 -11.78 -5.39
CA ALA A 132 23.46 -11.45 -4.84
C ALA A 132 23.55 -11.72 -3.32
N ILE A 133 22.48 -11.46 -2.56
CA ILE A 133 22.38 -11.78 -1.13
C ILE A 133 22.45 -13.30 -0.93
N ALA A 134 21.70 -14.07 -1.71
CA ALA A 134 21.66 -15.53 -1.63
C ALA A 134 23.04 -16.14 -1.94
N ALA A 135 23.67 -15.68 -3.03
CA ALA A 135 24.99 -16.13 -3.49
C ALA A 135 26.18 -15.57 -2.68
N ASP A 136 25.93 -14.67 -1.73
CA ASP A 136 26.96 -13.99 -0.95
C ASP A 136 27.99 -13.22 -1.79
N THR A 137 27.52 -12.56 -2.85
CA THR A 137 28.38 -11.82 -3.78
C THR A 137 28.40 -10.32 -3.45
N THR A 138 29.17 -9.57 -4.24
CA THR A 138 29.18 -8.12 -4.15
C THR A 138 27.96 -7.49 -4.81
N TRP A 139 27.69 -6.24 -4.45
CA TRP A 139 26.70 -5.35 -5.03
C TRP A 139 27.36 -4.02 -5.40
N ASP A 140 27.05 -3.52 -6.59
CA ASP A 140 27.61 -2.29 -7.12
C ASP A 140 26.65 -1.13 -6.85
N LEU A 141 27.19 -0.05 -6.29
CA LEU A 141 26.51 1.23 -6.19
C LEU A 141 26.85 2.06 -7.43
N VAL A 142 25.81 2.44 -8.18
CA VAL A 142 25.94 2.95 -9.55
C VAL A 142 25.33 4.35 -9.66
N TRP A 143 26.05 5.25 -10.33
CA TRP A 143 25.55 6.54 -10.76
C TRP A 143 25.84 6.76 -12.25
N GLU A 144 24.83 7.12 -13.05
CA GLU A 144 24.97 7.35 -14.50
C GLU A 144 25.71 6.22 -15.26
N GLY A 145 25.52 4.98 -14.83
CA GLY A 145 26.16 3.79 -15.41
C GLY A 145 27.59 3.52 -14.93
N ALA A 146 28.18 4.42 -14.13
CA ALA A 146 29.49 4.21 -13.52
C ALA A 146 29.36 3.56 -12.13
N ILE A 147 30.20 2.56 -11.86
CA ILE A 147 30.32 1.96 -10.52
C ILE A 147 31.09 2.93 -9.63
N MET A 148 30.38 3.52 -8.67
CA MET A 148 30.94 4.48 -7.72
C MET A 148 31.62 3.77 -6.54
N ARG A 149 31.02 2.65 -6.10
CA ARG A 149 31.52 1.83 -5.00
C ARG A 149 30.99 0.41 -5.11
N ARG A 150 31.76 -0.57 -4.65
CA ARG A 150 31.36 -1.97 -4.52
C ARG A 150 31.34 -2.36 -3.06
N LEU A 151 30.29 -3.06 -2.64
CA LEU A 151 30.13 -3.58 -1.27
C LEU A 151 29.64 -5.02 -1.29
N ARG A 152 29.61 -5.71 -0.15
CA ARG A 152 29.03 -7.05 -0.05
C ARG A 152 27.51 -6.95 0.05
N ALA A 153 26.76 -7.69 -0.78
CA ALA A 153 25.30 -7.58 -0.84
C ALA A 153 24.63 -7.89 0.52
N ARG A 154 25.15 -8.91 1.24
CA ARG A 154 24.66 -9.27 2.58
C ARG A 154 24.87 -8.17 3.62
N ASP A 155 25.91 -7.37 3.51
CA ASP A 155 26.18 -6.30 4.48
C ASP A 155 25.15 -5.18 4.32
N LEU A 156 24.85 -4.77 3.08
CA LEU A 156 23.77 -3.82 2.79
C LEU A 156 22.40 -4.36 3.22
N TRP A 157 22.10 -5.63 2.91
CA TRP A 157 20.86 -6.27 3.36
C TRP A 157 20.74 -6.29 4.89
N ASN A 158 21.82 -6.68 5.60
CA ASN A 158 21.86 -6.65 7.05
C ASN A 158 21.68 -5.23 7.60
N ALA A 159 22.19 -4.19 6.94
CA ALA A 159 21.96 -2.81 7.34
C ALA A 159 20.49 -2.40 7.23
N ILE A 160 19.82 -2.75 6.12
CA ILE A 160 18.36 -2.56 5.95
C ILE A 160 17.62 -3.25 7.10
N MET A 161 17.87 -4.54 7.30
CA MET A 161 17.15 -5.34 8.30
C MET A 161 17.39 -4.86 9.73
N LYS A 162 18.64 -4.47 10.10
CA LYS A 162 18.95 -3.93 11.43
C LYS A 162 18.19 -2.63 11.68
N GLN A 163 18.13 -1.76 10.67
CA GLN A 163 17.40 -0.51 10.79
C GLN A 163 15.89 -0.78 10.96
N THR A 164 15.30 -1.61 10.11
CA THR A 164 13.88 -1.97 10.21
C THR A 164 13.57 -2.64 11.55
N TYR A 165 14.45 -3.51 12.07
CA TYR A 165 14.30 -4.13 13.39
C TYR A 165 14.29 -3.12 14.54
N ALA A 166 15.07 -2.04 14.42
CA ALA A 166 15.20 -1.00 15.43
C ALA A 166 14.08 0.06 15.32
N ALA A 167 13.75 0.50 14.11
CA ALA A 167 12.95 1.70 13.84
C ALA A 167 11.70 1.46 12.96
N ALA A 168 11.40 0.21 12.59
CA ALA A 168 10.30 -0.20 11.69
C ALA A 168 10.39 0.35 10.24
N GLU A 169 11.50 0.99 9.88
CA GLU A 169 11.75 1.58 8.56
C GLU A 169 13.25 1.51 8.23
N PRO A 170 13.66 1.51 6.95
CA PRO A 170 12.81 1.55 5.76
C PRO A 170 12.05 0.24 5.56
N GLY A 171 10.90 0.32 4.89
CA GLY A 171 10.23 -0.84 4.30
C GLY A 171 10.98 -1.36 3.06
N VAL A 172 10.52 -2.47 2.51
CA VAL A 172 11.08 -3.05 1.28
C VAL A 172 10.01 -3.13 0.21
N LEU A 173 10.34 -2.63 -0.98
CA LEU A 173 9.57 -2.78 -2.21
C LEU A 173 10.33 -3.69 -3.16
N PHE A 174 9.76 -4.82 -3.52
CA PHE A 174 10.34 -5.73 -4.49
C PHE A 174 10.01 -5.22 -5.90
N ILE A 175 10.83 -4.29 -6.38
CA ILE A 175 10.48 -3.41 -7.52
C ILE A 175 10.31 -4.17 -8.83
N ASP A 176 11.06 -5.27 -9.00
CA ASP A 176 10.94 -6.13 -10.18
C ASP A 176 9.62 -6.91 -10.14
N LYS A 177 9.20 -7.42 -8.98
CA LYS A 177 7.88 -8.05 -8.79
C LYS A 177 6.75 -7.06 -9.02
N ILE A 178 6.88 -5.82 -8.53
CA ILE A 178 5.92 -4.73 -8.77
C ILE A 178 5.76 -4.50 -10.28
N ASN A 179 6.86 -4.35 -11.02
CA ASN A 179 6.81 -4.07 -12.45
C ASN A 179 6.38 -5.28 -13.29
N ALA A 180 6.80 -6.49 -12.92
CA ALA A 180 6.38 -7.73 -13.58
C ALA A 180 4.87 -7.97 -13.45
N ALA A 181 4.30 -7.69 -12.27
CA ALA A 181 2.88 -7.85 -11.99
C ALA A 181 2.01 -6.69 -12.49
N ASN A 182 2.59 -5.55 -12.88
CA ASN A 182 1.85 -4.39 -13.36
C ASN A 182 1.16 -4.69 -14.71
N PRO A 183 -0.18 -4.68 -14.79
CA PRO A 183 -0.89 -4.90 -16.06
C PRO A 183 -0.56 -3.86 -17.14
N LEU A 184 -0.05 -2.69 -16.75
CA LEU A 184 0.32 -1.60 -17.65
C LEU A 184 1.82 -1.51 -17.92
N ARG A 185 2.63 -2.54 -17.61
CA ARG A 185 4.09 -2.57 -17.82
C ARG A 185 4.57 -2.26 -19.25
N TYR A 186 3.67 -2.34 -20.25
CA TYR A 186 3.98 -1.95 -21.63
C TYR A 186 3.91 -0.44 -21.89
N LEU A 187 3.43 0.34 -20.92
CA LEU A 187 3.27 1.80 -21.00
C LEU A 187 4.25 2.56 -20.11
N GLU A 188 4.79 1.90 -19.09
CA GLU A 188 5.43 2.58 -17.96
C GLU A 188 6.37 1.66 -17.19
N ASN A 189 7.20 2.29 -16.37
CA ASN A 189 8.00 1.65 -15.34
C ASN A 189 7.71 2.33 -13.99
N ILE A 190 7.47 1.53 -12.96
CA ILE A 190 7.17 1.99 -11.61
C ILE A 190 8.49 2.13 -10.83
N ALA A 191 8.66 3.27 -10.16
CA ALA A 191 9.82 3.56 -9.32
C ALA A 191 9.44 4.16 -7.95
N ALA A 192 8.14 4.27 -7.65
CA ALA A 192 7.65 4.73 -6.36
C ALA A 192 6.25 4.19 -6.08
N THR A 193 5.82 4.36 -4.83
CA THR A 193 4.45 4.09 -4.40
C THR A 193 3.89 5.32 -3.71
N ASN A 194 2.57 5.40 -3.55
CA ASN A 194 1.96 6.38 -2.65
C ASN A 194 2.44 6.19 -1.19
N SER A 195 2.00 7.09 -0.30
CA SER A 195 2.38 7.10 1.12
C SER A 195 2.23 5.78 1.88
N CYS A 196 1.35 4.87 1.46
CA CYS A 196 1.03 3.62 2.18
C CYS A 196 1.39 2.34 1.41
N ALA A 197 2.14 2.46 0.30
CA ALA A 197 2.65 1.38 -0.54
C ALA A 197 1.63 0.54 -1.32
N GLU A 198 0.32 0.73 -1.12
CA GLU A 198 -0.73 -0.03 -1.81
C GLU A 198 -0.93 0.39 -3.28
N GLN A 199 -0.44 1.57 -3.67
CA GLN A 199 -0.46 2.08 -5.03
C GLN A 199 0.95 2.36 -5.53
N PRO A 200 1.63 1.34 -6.10
CA PRO A 200 2.72 1.56 -7.05
C PRO A 200 2.15 2.27 -8.29
N LEU A 201 2.64 3.46 -8.57
CA LEU A 201 2.09 4.35 -9.61
C LEU A 201 3.22 4.91 -10.49
N PRO A 202 2.95 5.16 -11.78
CA PRO A 202 3.89 5.86 -12.64
C PRO A 202 4.03 7.32 -12.20
N PRO A 203 5.02 8.07 -12.74
CA PRO A 203 5.11 9.51 -12.53
C PRO A 203 3.81 10.25 -12.85
N ASN A 204 3.39 11.15 -11.95
CA ASN A 204 2.09 11.85 -11.96
C ASN A 204 0.87 10.93 -11.82
N GLY A 205 1.08 9.66 -11.48
CA GLY A 205 0.05 8.65 -11.35
C GLY A 205 -0.89 8.93 -10.19
N THR A 206 -2.16 8.53 -10.33
CA THR A 206 -3.15 8.62 -9.26
C THR A 206 -4.17 7.48 -9.31
N CYS A 207 -4.75 7.15 -8.16
CA CYS A 207 -5.78 6.12 -8.06
C CYS A 207 -6.84 6.48 -6.99
N PRO A 208 -8.13 6.56 -7.37
CA PRO A 208 -9.23 6.58 -6.40
C PRO A 208 -9.47 5.16 -5.86
N LEU A 209 -9.87 5.09 -4.58
CA LEU A 209 -9.92 3.83 -3.83
C LEU A 209 -11.30 3.56 -3.24
N ALA A 210 -11.74 2.30 -3.28
CA ALA A 210 -12.90 1.79 -2.56
C ALA A 210 -12.54 0.51 -1.79
N SER A 211 -13.32 0.20 -0.75
CA SER A 211 -13.10 -1.01 0.06
C SER A 211 -14.44 -1.66 0.36
N ILE A 212 -14.60 -2.95 0.02
CA ILE A 212 -15.79 -3.72 0.37
C ILE A 212 -15.65 -4.26 1.79
N ASN A 213 -16.66 -4.04 2.64
CA ASN A 213 -16.67 -4.58 4.00
C ASN A 213 -17.15 -6.04 4.00
N LEU A 214 -16.22 -6.98 4.12
CA LEU A 214 -16.54 -8.41 4.07
C LEU A 214 -17.32 -8.89 5.30
N ALA A 215 -17.15 -8.25 6.46
CA ALA A 215 -17.86 -8.60 7.68
C ALA A 215 -19.39 -8.43 7.54
N GLN A 216 -19.83 -7.50 6.69
CA GLN A 216 -21.25 -7.27 6.42
C GLN A 216 -21.86 -8.30 5.48
N LEU A 217 -21.04 -9.09 4.79
CA LEU A 217 -21.47 -10.10 3.82
C LEU A 217 -21.54 -11.49 4.44
N VAL A 218 -21.26 -11.66 5.73
CA VAL A 218 -21.39 -12.95 6.40
C VAL A 218 -22.84 -13.20 6.78
N SER A 219 -23.39 -14.29 6.24
CA SER A 219 -24.68 -14.85 6.62
C SER A 219 -24.51 -15.89 7.74
N ALA A 220 -25.49 -15.98 8.65
CA ALA A 220 -25.49 -16.89 9.80
C ALA A 220 -24.15 -16.90 10.59
N PRO A 221 -23.60 -15.73 10.99
CA PRO A 221 -22.27 -15.64 11.60
C PRO A 221 -22.19 -16.47 12.88
N PHE A 222 -21.03 -17.06 13.13
CA PHE A 222 -20.69 -17.88 14.29
C PHE A 222 -21.45 -19.22 14.38
N THR A 223 -22.10 -19.65 13.29
CA THR A 223 -22.77 -20.94 13.20
C THR A 223 -22.05 -21.85 12.19
N PRO A 224 -22.32 -23.18 12.20
CA PRO A 224 -21.81 -24.09 11.16
C PRO A 224 -22.24 -23.71 9.73
N ASP A 225 -23.35 -22.98 9.58
CA ASP A 225 -23.87 -22.51 8.28
C ASP A 225 -23.28 -21.17 7.83
N ALA A 226 -22.34 -20.61 8.61
CA ALA A 226 -21.72 -19.33 8.34
C ALA A 226 -21.00 -19.33 6.98
N ARG A 227 -21.36 -18.38 6.13
CA ARG A 227 -20.77 -18.23 4.79
C ARG A 227 -20.82 -16.79 4.31
N LEU A 228 -19.83 -16.42 3.50
CA LEU A 228 -19.81 -15.14 2.79
C LEU A 228 -20.80 -15.15 1.63
N ASP A 229 -21.60 -14.10 1.49
CA ASP A 229 -22.46 -13.89 0.32
C ASP A 229 -21.63 -13.44 -0.89
N VAL A 230 -21.17 -14.43 -1.65
CA VAL A 230 -20.36 -14.23 -2.86
C VAL A 230 -21.15 -13.54 -3.98
N VAL A 231 -22.47 -13.72 -4.04
CA VAL A 231 -23.32 -13.08 -5.06
C VAL A 231 -23.39 -11.58 -4.79
N GLN A 232 -23.65 -11.19 -3.54
CA GLN A 232 -23.65 -9.79 -3.13
C GLN A 232 -22.25 -9.16 -3.25
N LEU A 233 -21.18 -9.92 -2.95
CA LEU A 233 -19.81 -9.45 -3.15
C LEU A 233 -19.56 -9.04 -4.61
N ARG A 234 -19.90 -9.91 -5.58
CA ARG A 234 -19.75 -9.60 -7.01
C ARG A 234 -20.54 -8.35 -7.41
N GLN A 235 -21.76 -8.20 -6.89
CA GLN A 235 -22.61 -7.05 -7.19
C GLN A 235 -22.03 -5.74 -6.63
N LEU A 236 -21.53 -5.75 -5.39
CA LEU A 236 -20.89 -4.58 -4.79
C LEU A 236 -19.60 -4.18 -5.51
N VAL A 237 -18.80 -5.15 -5.97
CA VAL A 237 -17.60 -4.87 -6.77
C VAL A 237 -17.98 -4.18 -8.08
N ARG A 238 -19.02 -4.65 -8.79
CA ARG A 238 -19.52 -3.99 -10.01
C ARG A 238 -19.93 -2.54 -9.77
N VAL A 239 -20.65 -2.29 -8.67
CA VAL A 239 -21.04 -0.93 -8.26
C VAL A 239 -19.80 -0.09 -7.95
N ALA A 240 -18.83 -0.64 -7.22
CA ALA A 240 -17.59 0.04 -6.87
C ALA A 240 -16.75 0.40 -8.10
N VAL A 241 -16.62 -0.49 -9.09
CA VAL A 241 -15.93 -0.21 -10.37
C VAL A 241 -16.56 1.01 -11.04
N ARG A 242 -17.88 1.01 -11.22
CA ARG A 242 -18.57 2.14 -11.87
C ARG A 242 -18.47 3.43 -11.06
N MET A 243 -18.55 3.34 -9.73
CA MET A 243 -18.39 4.49 -8.84
C MET A 243 -17.00 5.11 -8.97
N LEU A 244 -15.94 4.28 -8.97
CA LEU A 244 -14.57 4.76 -9.12
C LEU A 244 -14.30 5.27 -10.53
N ASP A 245 -14.79 4.61 -11.57
CA ASP A 245 -14.70 5.09 -12.96
C ASP A 245 -15.32 6.49 -13.11
N ASN A 246 -16.52 6.69 -12.57
CA ASN A 246 -17.17 8.00 -12.55
C ASN A 246 -16.37 9.04 -11.74
N SER A 247 -15.73 8.62 -10.64
CA SER A 247 -14.95 9.52 -9.78
C SER A 247 -13.78 10.15 -10.53
N LEU A 248 -13.16 9.44 -11.48
CA LEU A 248 -12.09 9.97 -12.32
C LEU A 248 -12.56 11.17 -13.17
N ASP A 249 -13.80 11.12 -13.66
CA ASP A 249 -14.35 12.15 -14.54
C ASP A 249 -14.78 13.42 -13.79
N VAL A 250 -15.24 13.28 -12.54
CA VAL A 250 -15.69 14.41 -11.71
C VAL A 250 -14.64 14.90 -10.72
N SER A 251 -13.52 14.19 -10.57
CA SER A 251 -12.45 14.58 -9.66
C SER A 251 -11.73 15.84 -10.15
N ARG A 252 -11.29 16.65 -9.20
CA ARG A 252 -10.31 17.70 -9.42
C ARG A 252 -8.90 17.14 -9.25
N PHE A 253 -7.93 17.78 -9.89
CA PHE A 253 -6.52 17.44 -9.79
C PHE A 253 -5.71 18.71 -9.55
N ALA A 254 -4.64 18.60 -8.77
CA ALA A 254 -3.76 19.73 -8.50
C ALA A 254 -2.99 20.14 -9.76
N LEU A 255 -2.65 19.15 -10.59
CA LEU A 255 -1.81 19.31 -11.77
C LEU A 255 -2.52 18.76 -13.01
N GLU A 256 -2.38 19.44 -14.15
CA GLU A 256 -2.93 18.94 -15.42
C GLU A 256 -2.27 17.61 -15.83
N ALA A 257 -1.00 17.41 -15.50
CA ALA A 257 -0.30 16.14 -15.75
C ALA A 257 -0.95 14.95 -15.02
N GLN A 258 -1.40 15.14 -13.78
CA GLN A 258 -2.12 14.11 -13.02
C GLN A 258 -3.49 13.82 -13.65
N LYS A 259 -4.20 14.86 -14.06
CA LYS A 259 -5.49 14.74 -14.75
C LYS A 259 -5.35 13.99 -16.08
N GLN A 260 -4.31 14.29 -16.83
CA GLN A 260 -4.02 13.61 -18.10
C GLN A 260 -3.69 12.14 -17.86
N GLN A 261 -2.80 11.83 -16.91
CA GLN A 261 -2.47 10.45 -16.55
C GLN A 261 -3.72 9.67 -16.10
N ALA A 262 -4.57 10.27 -15.26
CA ALA A 262 -5.81 9.66 -14.78
C ALA A 262 -6.77 9.34 -15.93
N LYS A 263 -6.90 10.25 -16.92
CA LYS A 263 -7.72 10.04 -18.12
C LYS A 263 -7.16 8.93 -19.01
N ASP A 264 -5.85 8.92 -19.20
CA ASP A 264 -5.18 8.05 -20.18
C ASP A 264 -5.18 6.58 -19.77
N GLN A 265 -5.07 6.30 -18.47
CA GLN A 265 -4.97 4.93 -17.95
C GLN A 265 -6.17 4.49 -17.09
N ARG A 266 -6.99 5.43 -16.63
CA ARG A 266 -8.21 5.21 -15.83
C ARG A 266 -8.04 4.21 -14.68
N ARG A 267 -6.94 4.32 -13.95
CA ARG A 267 -6.63 3.46 -12.79
C ARG A 267 -7.68 3.61 -11.71
N ILE A 268 -8.13 2.49 -11.16
CA ILE A 268 -8.98 2.43 -9.97
C ILE A 268 -8.47 1.35 -9.03
N GLY A 269 -8.85 1.43 -7.76
CA GLY A 269 -8.36 0.52 -6.73
C GLY A 269 -9.47 0.04 -5.81
N ILE A 270 -9.95 -1.18 -6.06
CA ILE A 270 -10.95 -1.86 -5.22
C ILE A 270 -10.23 -2.83 -4.31
N GLY A 271 -10.46 -2.68 -3.01
CA GLY A 271 -9.97 -3.58 -1.99
C GLY A 271 -11.07 -4.02 -1.03
N VAL A 272 -10.63 -4.46 0.14
CA VAL A 272 -11.49 -5.01 1.20
C VAL A 272 -11.24 -4.32 2.53
N THR A 273 -12.13 -4.54 3.48
CA THR A 273 -11.97 -4.26 4.92
C THR A 273 -12.80 -5.28 5.70
N GLY A 274 -12.56 -5.42 7.01
CA GLY A 274 -13.28 -6.39 7.85
C GLY A 274 -12.97 -7.85 7.56
N VAL A 275 -11.82 -8.16 6.97
CA VAL A 275 -11.40 -9.53 6.61
C VAL A 275 -11.24 -10.41 7.85
N ALA A 276 -10.59 -9.91 8.90
CA ALA A 276 -10.39 -10.67 10.13
C ALA A 276 -11.72 -10.96 10.84
N ASN A 277 -12.64 -9.98 10.84
CA ASN A 277 -13.97 -10.17 11.38
C ASN A 277 -14.76 -11.22 10.59
N ALA A 278 -14.72 -11.19 9.25
CA ALA A 278 -15.39 -12.18 8.42
C ALA A 278 -14.83 -13.59 8.67
N ILE A 279 -13.51 -13.74 8.74
CA ILE A 279 -12.83 -15.00 9.07
C ILE A 279 -13.26 -15.52 10.45
N ALA A 280 -13.28 -14.66 11.47
CA ALA A 280 -13.73 -15.02 12.81
C ALA A 280 -15.21 -15.45 12.83
N MET A 281 -16.07 -14.75 12.09
CA MET A 281 -17.49 -15.08 11.93
C MET A 281 -17.74 -16.39 11.20
N LEU A 282 -16.81 -16.85 10.36
CA LEU A 282 -16.85 -18.16 9.70
C LEU A 282 -16.18 -19.28 10.55
N GLY A 283 -15.82 -18.98 11.80
CA GLY A 283 -15.20 -19.92 12.72
C GLY A 283 -13.82 -20.39 12.25
N ALA A 284 -13.05 -19.52 11.58
CA ALA A 284 -11.68 -19.82 11.16
C ALA A 284 -10.68 -18.94 11.92
N ARG A 285 -9.50 -19.46 12.22
CA ARG A 285 -8.38 -18.69 12.80
C ARG A 285 -7.68 -17.91 11.69
N TYR A 286 -7.49 -16.60 11.85
CA TYR A 286 -6.65 -15.80 10.94
C TYR A 286 -5.25 -16.43 10.81
N GLY A 287 -4.66 -16.41 9.61
CA GLY A 287 -3.35 -17.05 9.35
C GLY A 287 -3.38 -18.57 9.12
N SER A 288 -4.46 -19.27 9.51
CA SER A 288 -4.60 -20.70 9.22
C SER A 288 -4.78 -20.97 7.73
N SER A 289 -4.48 -22.21 7.28
CA SER A 289 -4.72 -22.65 5.91
C SER A 289 -6.17 -22.42 5.42
N LYS A 290 -7.15 -22.60 6.32
CA LYS A 290 -8.56 -22.29 6.03
C LYS A 290 -8.77 -20.78 5.77
N ALA A 291 -8.17 -19.91 6.58
CA ALA A 291 -8.26 -18.46 6.40
C ALA A 291 -7.55 -17.98 5.13
N VAL A 292 -6.37 -18.54 4.83
CA VAL A 292 -5.60 -18.30 3.61
C VAL A 292 -6.44 -18.66 2.38
N PHE A 293 -7.06 -19.86 2.38
CA PHE A 293 -7.94 -20.30 1.31
C PHE A 293 -9.17 -19.39 1.14
N LEU A 294 -9.84 -19.04 2.24
CA LEU A 294 -11.01 -18.15 2.22
C LEU A 294 -10.65 -16.79 1.62
N LEU A 295 -9.57 -16.16 2.09
CA LEU A 295 -9.13 -14.86 1.59
C LEU A 295 -8.76 -14.93 0.11
N GLY A 296 -8.00 -15.94 -0.32
CA GLY A 296 -7.65 -16.13 -1.73
C GLY A 296 -8.91 -16.25 -2.61
N SER A 297 -9.88 -17.08 -2.22
CA SER A 297 -11.15 -17.25 -2.95
C SER A 297 -11.98 -15.96 -3.04
N TRP A 298 -12.01 -15.16 -1.97
CA TRP A 298 -12.72 -13.88 -1.97
C TRP A 298 -12.01 -12.86 -2.87
N MET A 299 -10.69 -12.80 -2.83
CA MET A 299 -9.92 -11.88 -3.67
C MET A 299 -9.99 -12.28 -5.15
N GLN A 300 -9.97 -13.57 -5.48
CA GLN A 300 -10.24 -14.07 -6.83
C GLN A 300 -11.64 -13.65 -7.32
N THR A 301 -12.66 -13.77 -6.45
CA THR A 301 -14.02 -13.33 -6.78
C THR A 301 -14.06 -11.83 -7.08
N ILE A 302 -13.35 -11.02 -6.30
CA ILE A 302 -13.27 -9.56 -6.49
C ILE A 302 -12.56 -9.23 -7.79
N GLN A 303 -11.42 -9.87 -8.09
CA GLN A 303 -10.69 -9.63 -9.34
C GLN A 303 -11.58 -9.94 -10.55
N ASN A 304 -12.18 -11.13 -10.61
CA ASN A 304 -13.09 -11.53 -11.69
C ASN A 304 -14.28 -10.57 -11.85
N ALA A 305 -14.93 -10.20 -10.74
CA ALA A 305 -16.04 -9.25 -10.79
C ALA A 305 -15.62 -7.86 -11.24
N ALA A 306 -14.42 -7.41 -10.86
CA ALA A 306 -13.91 -6.09 -11.24
C ALA A 306 -13.57 -6.04 -12.74
N TYR A 307 -12.82 -7.02 -13.24
CA TYR A 307 -12.45 -7.10 -14.66
C TYR A 307 -13.69 -7.26 -15.55
N GLY A 308 -14.64 -8.13 -15.17
CA GLY A 308 -15.91 -8.27 -15.87
C GLY A 308 -16.72 -6.97 -15.90
N ALA A 309 -16.78 -6.23 -14.78
CA ALA A 309 -17.45 -4.93 -14.73
C ALA A 309 -16.78 -3.89 -15.63
N SER A 310 -15.45 -3.86 -15.66
CA SER A 310 -14.70 -2.93 -16.51
C SER A 310 -14.81 -3.26 -17.99
N ALA A 311 -14.89 -4.54 -18.37
CA ALA A 311 -15.19 -4.94 -19.74
C ALA A 311 -16.60 -4.51 -20.18
N LEU A 312 -17.60 -4.67 -19.31
CA LEU A 312 -18.95 -4.18 -19.58
C LEU A 312 -19.01 -2.64 -19.66
N LEU A 313 -18.22 -1.92 -18.86
CA LEU A 313 -18.09 -0.48 -19.02
C LEU A 313 -17.34 -0.09 -20.30
N ALA A 314 -16.38 -0.89 -20.76
CA ALA A 314 -15.70 -0.66 -22.03
C ALA A 314 -16.68 -0.77 -23.21
N LYS A 315 -17.59 -1.77 -23.16
CA LYS A 315 -18.69 -1.88 -24.11
C LYS A 315 -19.60 -0.64 -24.11
N GLU A 316 -19.89 -0.08 -22.93
CA GLU A 316 -20.77 1.08 -22.78
C GLU A 316 -20.08 2.40 -23.18
N ARG A 317 -18.80 2.57 -22.83
CA ARG A 317 -18.12 3.89 -22.79
C ARG A 317 -16.80 3.94 -23.57
N GLY A 318 -16.41 2.84 -24.20
CA GLY A 318 -15.10 2.65 -24.81
C GLY A 318 -14.02 2.26 -23.80
N VAL A 319 -12.96 1.65 -24.31
CA VAL A 319 -11.76 1.29 -23.54
C VAL A 319 -11.03 2.53 -23.00
N PHE A 320 -10.11 2.37 -22.04
CA PHE A 320 -9.25 3.50 -21.66
C PHE A 320 -8.33 3.92 -22.82
N PRO A 321 -7.96 5.21 -22.93
CA PRO A 321 -7.28 5.76 -24.12
C PRO A 321 -5.97 5.07 -24.53
N ARG A 322 -5.18 4.60 -23.55
CA ARG A 322 -3.89 3.93 -23.79
C ARG A 322 -3.99 2.40 -23.88
N TYR A 323 -5.19 1.84 -24.00
CA TYR A 323 -5.39 0.39 -24.04
C TYR A 323 -4.78 -0.22 -25.32
N ASP A 324 -3.91 -1.21 -25.12
CA ASP A 324 -3.33 -2.04 -26.18
C ASP A 324 -3.71 -3.49 -25.87
N ALA A 325 -4.65 -4.06 -26.64
CA ALA A 325 -5.21 -5.37 -26.37
C ALA A 325 -4.12 -6.46 -26.39
N ASP A 326 -3.28 -6.47 -27.43
CA ASP A 326 -2.25 -7.48 -27.64
C ASP A 326 -1.26 -7.53 -26.46
N LYS A 327 -0.92 -6.37 -25.89
CA LYS A 327 0.02 -6.30 -24.77
C LYS A 327 -0.65 -6.49 -23.42
N HIS A 328 -1.81 -5.87 -23.20
CA HIS A 328 -2.46 -5.89 -21.90
C HIS A 328 -2.96 -7.29 -21.55
N LEU A 329 -3.54 -8.01 -22.52
CA LEU A 329 -4.03 -9.37 -22.32
C LEU A 329 -2.93 -10.34 -21.88
N THR A 330 -1.64 -10.06 -22.18
CA THR A 330 -0.51 -10.91 -21.73
C THR A 330 -0.25 -10.88 -20.22
N SER A 331 -0.89 -9.97 -19.47
CA SER A 331 -0.70 -9.87 -18.02
C SER A 331 -1.10 -11.18 -17.32
N ARG A 332 -0.23 -11.69 -16.42
CA ARG A 332 -0.49 -12.92 -15.65
C ARG A 332 -1.84 -12.85 -14.93
N GLY A 333 -2.18 -11.71 -14.33
CA GLY A 333 -3.45 -11.54 -13.63
C GLY A 333 -4.67 -11.66 -14.56
N ILE A 334 -4.57 -11.15 -15.79
CA ILE A 334 -5.65 -11.25 -16.78
C ILE A 334 -5.77 -12.67 -17.33
N GLN A 335 -4.63 -13.34 -17.54
CA GLN A 335 -4.59 -14.73 -17.98
C GLN A 335 -5.17 -15.69 -16.92
N ALA A 336 -5.11 -15.33 -15.64
CA ALA A 336 -5.65 -16.10 -14.52
C ALA A 336 -7.16 -15.88 -14.26
N LEU A 337 -7.81 -14.95 -14.97
CA LEU A 337 -9.26 -14.73 -14.86
C LEU A 337 -10.06 -15.95 -15.32
N ASP A 338 -11.29 -16.07 -14.82
CA ASP A 338 -12.22 -17.11 -15.19
C ASP A 338 -12.49 -17.06 -16.72
N PRO A 339 -12.70 -18.20 -17.41
CA PRO A 339 -12.81 -18.22 -18.87
C PRO A 339 -13.89 -17.31 -19.45
N ASP A 340 -15.03 -17.19 -18.78
CA ASP A 340 -16.13 -16.31 -19.17
C ASP A 340 -15.75 -14.83 -19.02
N VAL A 341 -15.03 -14.47 -17.96
CA VAL A 341 -14.51 -13.12 -17.75
C VAL A 341 -13.45 -12.78 -18.80
N ARG A 342 -12.51 -13.69 -19.11
CA ARG A 342 -11.52 -13.48 -20.18
C ARG A 342 -12.19 -13.24 -21.53
N THR A 343 -13.21 -14.04 -21.86
CA THR A 343 -13.99 -13.87 -23.10
C THR A 343 -14.61 -12.47 -23.16
N LEU A 344 -15.18 -11.97 -22.06
CA LEU A 344 -15.73 -10.61 -22.01
C LEU A 344 -14.65 -9.54 -22.23
N VAL A 345 -13.47 -9.71 -21.60
CA VAL A 345 -12.34 -8.79 -21.74
C VAL A 345 -11.80 -8.80 -23.18
N GLU A 346 -11.68 -9.95 -23.82
CA GLU A 346 -11.26 -10.08 -25.23
C GLU A 346 -12.28 -9.44 -26.18
N GLN A 347 -13.58 -9.60 -25.91
CA GLN A 347 -14.64 -9.08 -26.76
C GLN A 347 -14.81 -7.56 -26.66
N HIS A 348 -14.59 -6.97 -25.47
CA HIS A 348 -14.95 -5.58 -25.19
C HIS A 348 -13.76 -4.69 -24.81
N GLY A 349 -12.59 -5.27 -24.53
CA GLY A 349 -11.47 -4.57 -23.92
C GLY A 349 -11.76 -4.17 -22.47
N LEU A 350 -10.99 -3.22 -21.94
CA LEU A 350 -11.15 -2.74 -20.56
C LEU A 350 -11.31 -1.22 -20.49
N ARG A 351 -12.18 -0.77 -19.58
CA ARG A 351 -12.38 0.64 -19.27
C ARG A 351 -11.30 1.19 -18.34
N ASN A 352 -10.65 0.33 -17.56
CA ASN A 352 -9.71 0.70 -16.51
C ASN A 352 -8.43 -0.13 -16.65
N GLY A 353 -7.26 0.52 -16.53
CA GLY A 353 -5.97 -0.16 -16.71
C GLY A 353 -5.48 -0.97 -15.50
N THR A 354 -5.97 -0.65 -14.30
CA THR A 354 -5.80 -1.46 -13.08
C THR A 354 -7.08 -1.37 -12.26
N LEU A 355 -7.37 -2.40 -11.45
CA LEU A 355 -8.66 -2.49 -10.78
C LEU A 355 -8.59 -2.80 -9.28
N THR A 356 -7.55 -3.52 -8.84
CA THR A 356 -7.50 -4.09 -7.49
C THR A 356 -6.29 -3.63 -6.68
N THR A 357 -6.51 -3.43 -5.37
CA THR A 357 -5.52 -2.97 -4.38
C THR A 357 -6.04 -3.32 -2.99
N ILE A 358 -5.19 -3.32 -1.96
CA ILE A 358 -5.67 -3.30 -0.58
C ILE A 358 -5.03 -2.15 0.16
N ALA A 359 -5.83 -1.12 0.40
CA ALA A 359 -5.42 0.09 1.10
C ALA A 359 -5.51 -0.05 2.62
N PRO A 360 -4.76 0.75 3.38
CA PRO A 360 -5.10 0.92 4.79
C PRO A 360 -6.49 1.55 4.86
N THR A 361 -7.32 1.02 5.75
CA THR A 361 -8.69 1.48 5.92
C THR A 361 -8.95 2.09 7.29
N GLY A 362 -7.91 2.54 8.02
CA GLY A 362 -8.03 3.07 9.39
C GLY A 362 -9.32 3.85 9.65
N THR A 363 -9.49 5.04 9.05
CA THR A 363 -10.71 5.84 9.23
C THR A 363 -11.98 5.18 8.69
N LYS A 364 -11.89 4.46 7.56
CA LYS A 364 -13.05 3.81 6.91
C LYS A 364 -13.58 2.63 7.72
N SER A 365 -12.70 1.81 8.29
CA SER A 365 -13.03 0.62 9.07
C SER A 365 -13.66 1.00 10.41
N MET A 366 -13.20 2.10 11.00
CA MET A 366 -13.82 2.74 12.17
C MET A 366 -15.24 3.22 11.86
N PHE A 367 -15.40 3.97 10.77
CA PHE A 367 -16.72 4.42 10.32
C PHE A 367 -17.65 3.23 10.01
N ALA A 368 -17.10 2.13 9.50
CA ALA A 368 -17.83 0.90 9.19
C ALA A 368 -18.09 -0.02 10.40
N GLY A 369 -18.15 0.55 11.61
CA GLY A 369 -18.49 -0.19 12.83
C GLY A 369 -17.29 -0.76 13.59
N ASN A 370 -16.11 -0.15 13.44
CA ASN A 370 -14.85 -0.63 14.04
C ASN A 370 -14.49 -2.07 13.61
N VAL A 371 -14.57 -2.32 12.30
CA VAL A 371 -14.06 -3.55 11.69
C VAL A 371 -12.52 -3.49 11.54
N SER A 372 -11.90 -4.65 11.36
CA SER A 372 -10.49 -4.81 11.06
C SER A 372 -10.13 -4.05 9.79
N SER A 373 -8.96 -3.40 9.78
CA SER A 373 -8.59 -2.52 8.66
C SER A 373 -7.99 -3.31 7.50
N GLY A 374 -8.60 -3.29 6.31
CA GLY A 374 -8.02 -3.95 5.14
C GLY A 374 -7.99 -5.45 5.34
N ILE A 375 -6.80 -6.04 5.13
CA ILE A 375 -6.45 -7.41 5.54
C ILE A 375 -5.60 -7.43 6.82
N GLU A 376 -5.69 -6.41 7.67
CA GLU A 376 -5.10 -6.51 9.01
C GLU A 376 -5.94 -7.46 9.88
N PRO A 377 -5.30 -8.24 10.78
CA PRO A 377 -6.02 -8.97 11.82
C PRO A 377 -6.71 -8.02 12.79
N MET A 378 -7.53 -8.56 13.70
CA MET A 378 -8.06 -7.77 14.81
C MET A 378 -6.88 -7.27 15.66
N PHE A 379 -6.85 -5.98 15.98
CA PHE A 379 -5.79 -5.45 16.85
C PHE A 379 -5.94 -5.97 18.29
N SER A 380 -7.13 -5.80 18.85
CA SER A 380 -7.55 -6.30 20.16
C SER A 380 -9.07 -6.46 20.15
N THR A 381 -9.63 -7.26 21.06
CA THR A 381 -11.08 -7.43 21.24
C THR A 381 -11.75 -6.17 21.78
N SER A 382 -11.03 -5.40 22.62
CA SER A 382 -11.41 -4.06 23.05
C SER A 382 -10.18 -3.22 23.40
N PHE A 383 -10.27 -1.90 23.27
CA PHE A 383 -9.18 -0.98 23.62
C PHE A 383 -9.71 0.43 23.88
N LEU A 384 -8.93 1.25 24.58
CA LEU A 384 -9.24 2.67 24.79
C LEU A 384 -8.78 3.49 23.59
N ARG A 385 -9.65 4.40 23.14
CA ARG A 385 -9.34 5.32 22.07
C ARG A 385 -9.44 6.75 22.52
N THR A 386 -8.38 7.51 22.28
CA THR A 386 -8.39 8.96 22.51
C THR A 386 -9.15 9.68 21.40
N ILE A 387 -10.12 10.49 21.80
CA ILE A 387 -10.90 11.39 20.97
C ILE A 387 -10.49 12.82 21.34
N THR A 388 -9.97 13.57 20.36
CA THR A 388 -9.72 14.99 20.52
C THR A 388 -10.99 15.75 20.17
N LYS A 389 -11.57 16.44 21.16
CA LYS A 389 -12.76 17.28 21.00
C LYS A 389 -12.40 18.59 20.28
N PRO A 390 -13.38 19.30 19.70
CA PRO A 390 -13.13 20.57 19.01
C PRO A 390 -12.43 21.65 19.86
N ASN A 391 -12.62 21.60 21.19
CA ASN A 391 -11.95 22.51 22.14
C ASN A 391 -10.51 22.11 22.48
N GLY A 392 -9.99 21.02 21.88
CA GLY A 392 -8.65 20.48 22.14
C GLY A 392 -8.58 19.47 23.29
N ASP A 393 -9.64 19.32 24.09
CA ASP A 393 -9.68 18.35 25.18
C ASP A 393 -9.63 16.92 24.63
N LYS A 394 -8.95 16.04 25.37
CA LYS A 394 -8.87 14.62 25.06
C LYS A 394 -9.77 13.83 25.99
N SER A 395 -10.67 13.03 25.43
CA SER A 395 -11.39 11.99 26.17
C SER A 395 -11.00 10.62 25.68
N SER A 396 -11.13 9.60 26.53
CA SER A 396 -10.91 8.20 26.15
C SER A 396 -12.24 7.46 26.14
N GLU A 397 -12.53 6.76 25.05
CA GLU A 397 -13.70 5.90 24.92
C GLU A 397 -13.27 4.45 24.68
N ARG A 398 -13.95 3.51 25.33
CA ARG A 398 -13.73 2.08 25.07
C ARG A 398 -14.40 1.71 23.78
N VAL A 399 -13.62 1.18 22.84
CA VAL A 399 -14.09 0.69 21.56
C VAL A 399 -13.96 -0.84 21.55
N ILE A 400 -14.95 -1.52 20.99
CA ILE A 400 -15.00 -2.98 20.89
C ILE A 400 -14.87 -3.34 19.40
N ASP A 401 -14.17 -4.43 19.09
CA ASP A 401 -14.12 -4.97 17.73
C ASP A 401 -15.52 -5.38 17.23
N TYR A 402 -15.80 -5.16 15.94
CA TYR A 402 -17.11 -5.42 15.35
C TYR A 402 -17.59 -6.88 15.52
N ALA A 403 -16.72 -7.87 15.33
CA ALA A 403 -17.09 -9.27 15.48
C ALA A 403 -17.41 -9.60 16.93
N VAL A 404 -16.63 -9.06 17.87
CA VAL A 404 -16.84 -9.24 19.32
C VAL A 404 -18.17 -8.64 19.73
N TRP A 405 -18.45 -7.41 19.31
CA TRP A 405 -19.74 -6.76 19.55
C TRP A 405 -20.89 -7.60 18.99
N ARG A 406 -20.78 -8.10 17.75
CA ARG A 406 -21.83 -8.90 17.11
C ARG A 406 -22.04 -10.25 17.79
N PHE A 407 -20.97 -10.89 18.24
CA PHE A 407 -21.04 -12.13 19.02
C PHE A 407 -21.79 -11.92 20.33
N ALA A 408 -21.46 -10.85 21.05
CA ALA A 408 -22.15 -10.48 22.29
C ALA A 408 -23.64 -10.19 22.08
N GLN A 409 -24.05 -9.64 20.93
CA GLN A 409 -25.47 -9.44 20.61
C GLN A 409 -26.24 -10.76 20.39
N ILE A 410 -25.57 -11.84 19.99
CA ILE A 410 -26.19 -13.14 19.67
C ILE A 410 -26.18 -14.08 20.88
N PHE A 411 -25.05 -14.15 21.59
CA PHE A 411 -24.82 -15.14 22.66
C PHE A 411 -24.80 -14.53 24.07
N GLY A 412 -24.88 -13.20 24.18
CA GLY A 412 -24.76 -12.46 25.43
C GLY A 412 -23.36 -11.89 25.67
N PRO A 413 -23.24 -10.81 26.48
CA PRO A 413 -21.99 -10.07 26.66
C PRO A 413 -20.87 -10.85 27.34
N ASP A 414 -21.21 -11.87 28.13
CA ASP A 414 -20.25 -12.67 28.91
C ASP A 414 -19.98 -14.05 28.26
N ALA A 415 -20.50 -14.28 27.05
CA ALA A 415 -20.26 -15.53 26.34
C ALA A 415 -18.76 -15.66 25.98
N PRO A 416 -18.13 -16.83 26.24
CA PRO A 416 -16.71 -17.03 25.94
C PRO A 416 -16.48 -16.94 24.43
N LEU A 417 -15.51 -16.13 24.01
CA LEU A 417 -15.14 -15.99 22.61
C LEU A 417 -14.47 -17.28 22.10
N PRO A 418 -14.89 -17.83 20.95
CA PRO A 418 -14.22 -18.96 20.31
C PRO A 418 -12.78 -18.65 19.88
N ASP A 419 -11.97 -19.70 19.67
CA ASP A 419 -10.59 -19.61 19.19
C ASP A 419 -10.41 -18.91 17.82
N SER A 420 -11.51 -18.69 17.08
CA SER A 420 -11.50 -17.92 15.85
C SER A 420 -11.29 -16.41 16.05
N PHE A 421 -11.46 -15.90 17.28
CA PHE A 421 -11.25 -14.50 17.65
C PHE A 421 -9.79 -14.18 17.96
N VAL A 422 -8.94 -14.30 16.95
CA VAL A 422 -7.50 -14.01 17.08
C VAL A 422 -7.18 -12.54 16.91
N THR A 423 -6.31 -12.06 17.78
CA THR A 423 -5.74 -10.71 17.76
C THR A 423 -4.32 -10.71 17.22
N VAL A 424 -3.74 -9.53 17.03
CA VAL A 424 -2.32 -9.37 16.65
C VAL A 424 -1.38 -10.13 17.59
N ALA A 425 -1.68 -10.19 18.90
CA ALA A 425 -0.84 -10.84 19.89
C ALA A 425 -0.78 -12.37 19.74
N ASP A 426 -1.76 -12.97 19.04
CA ASP A 426 -1.89 -14.42 18.88
C ASP A 426 -1.22 -14.95 17.60
N LEU A 427 -0.63 -14.06 16.79
CA LEU A 427 -0.16 -14.35 15.44
C LEU A 427 1.37 -14.33 15.34
N SER A 428 1.89 -15.26 14.56
CA SER A 428 3.28 -15.26 14.12
C SER A 428 3.49 -14.31 12.92
N PRO A 429 4.73 -13.88 12.63
CA PRO A 429 5.04 -13.19 11.38
C PRO A 429 4.62 -13.98 10.12
N ASP A 430 4.77 -15.30 10.14
CA ASP A 430 4.39 -16.17 9.03
C ASP A 430 2.89 -16.18 8.78
N ASP A 431 2.06 -16.14 9.84
CA ASP A 431 0.60 -15.99 9.71
C ASP A 431 0.25 -14.71 8.93
N HIS A 432 0.98 -13.62 9.16
CA HIS A 432 0.76 -12.35 8.44
C HIS A 432 1.20 -12.43 6.98
N VAL A 433 2.38 -12.98 6.71
CA VAL A 433 2.93 -13.11 5.35
C VAL A 433 2.06 -14.03 4.50
N ALA A 434 1.59 -15.15 5.06
CA ALA A 434 0.70 -16.09 4.36
C ALA A 434 -0.61 -15.41 3.90
N MET A 435 -1.20 -14.58 4.75
CA MET A 435 -2.41 -13.84 4.42
C MET A 435 -2.17 -12.72 3.40
N GLN A 436 -1.01 -12.06 3.47
CA GLN A 436 -0.61 -11.08 2.45
C GLN A 436 -0.42 -11.75 1.09
N ALA A 437 0.29 -12.87 1.03
CA ALA A 437 0.56 -13.62 -0.20
C ALA A 437 -0.73 -14.11 -0.86
N ALA A 438 -1.65 -14.69 -0.07
CA ALA A 438 -2.95 -15.15 -0.56
C ALA A 438 -3.78 -14.04 -1.20
N ALA A 439 -3.70 -12.81 -0.68
CA ALA A 439 -4.37 -11.67 -1.29
C ALA A 439 -3.58 -11.11 -2.49
N GLN A 440 -2.25 -11.11 -2.43
CA GLN A 440 -1.38 -10.47 -3.44
C GLN A 440 -1.53 -11.10 -4.82
N GLU A 441 -1.76 -12.42 -4.87
CA GLU A 441 -2.00 -13.18 -6.11
C GLU A 441 -3.10 -12.56 -6.98
N TRP A 442 -4.12 -11.97 -6.36
CA TRP A 442 -5.33 -11.47 -7.03
C TRP A 442 -5.39 -9.93 -7.05
N VAL A 443 -4.28 -9.25 -6.74
CA VAL A 443 -4.19 -7.78 -6.66
C VAL A 443 -3.23 -7.23 -7.72
N ASP A 444 -3.72 -6.32 -8.57
CA ASP A 444 -2.96 -5.67 -9.65
C ASP A 444 -1.91 -4.69 -9.11
N SER A 445 -2.33 -3.81 -8.18
CA SER A 445 -1.49 -2.80 -7.54
C SER A 445 -0.74 -3.40 -6.34
N GLY A 446 -0.60 -2.69 -5.22
CA GLY A 446 0.01 -3.17 -3.99
C GLY A 446 -1.00 -3.46 -2.87
N ILE A 447 -0.45 -3.92 -1.75
CA ILE A 447 -1.17 -4.17 -0.49
C ILE A 447 -0.45 -3.40 0.61
N SER A 448 -1.20 -2.60 1.36
CA SER A 448 -0.75 -2.07 2.64
C SER A 448 -1.01 -3.13 3.71
N LYS A 449 0.07 -3.74 4.20
CA LYS A 449 0.05 -4.75 5.26
C LYS A 449 1.23 -4.56 6.19
N THR A 450 0.97 -4.57 7.48
CA THR A 450 2.00 -4.61 8.53
C THR A 450 2.18 -6.04 9.04
N VAL A 451 3.38 -6.60 8.92
CA VAL A 451 3.74 -7.84 9.62
C VAL A 451 4.13 -7.47 11.05
N ASN A 452 3.22 -7.71 12.00
CA ASN A 452 3.51 -7.43 13.40
C ASN A 452 4.43 -8.52 13.95
N CYS A 453 5.43 -8.09 14.70
CA CYS A 453 6.47 -8.96 15.23
C CYS A 453 6.47 -8.90 16.76
N PRO A 454 6.67 -10.03 17.46
CA PRO A 454 6.92 -10.04 18.90
C PRO A 454 8.08 -9.12 19.29
N GLU A 455 8.00 -8.48 20.46
CA GLU A 455 9.07 -7.62 20.96
C GLU A 455 10.38 -8.40 21.16
N ASP A 456 10.31 -9.68 21.51
CA ASP A 456 11.46 -10.55 21.79
C ASP A 456 11.94 -11.39 20.59
N ILE A 457 11.38 -11.17 19.38
CA ILE A 457 11.78 -11.93 18.20
C ILE A 457 13.30 -11.82 17.94
N PRO A 458 14.03 -12.95 17.77
CA PRO A 458 15.44 -12.90 17.42
C PRO A 458 15.69 -12.21 16.07
N PHE A 459 16.78 -11.46 15.98
CA PHE A 459 17.13 -10.70 14.77
C PHE A 459 17.24 -11.59 13.52
N ASP A 460 17.84 -12.78 13.63
CA ASP A 460 17.97 -13.67 12.48
C ASP A 460 16.62 -14.21 12.00
N THR A 461 15.70 -14.56 12.92
CA THR A 461 14.31 -14.92 12.57
C THR A 461 13.57 -13.74 11.94
N PHE A 462 13.76 -12.52 12.44
CA PHE A 462 13.16 -11.33 11.86
C PHE A 462 13.59 -11.09 10.42
N LYS A 463 14.87 -11.31 10.10
CA LYS A 463 15.39 -11.16 8.73
C LYS A 463 14.71 -12.08 7.74
N ASP A 464 14.36 -13.29 8.17
CA ASP A 464 13.73 -14.30 7.32
C ASP A 464 12.31 -13.91 6.89
N ILE A 465 11.62 -13.02 7.62
CA ILE A 465 10.28 -12.52 7.26
C ILE A 465 10.28 -11.88 5.86
N TYR A 466 11.28 -11.04 5.58
CA TYR A 466 11.38 -10.35 4.28
C TYR A 466 11.71 -11.32 3.15
N ARG A 467 12.52 -12.35 3.45
CA ARG A 467 12.80 -13.42 2.49
C ARG A 467 11.54 -14.25 2.22
N ALA A 468 10.80 -14.62 3.26
CA ALA A 468 9.53 -15.34 3.11
C ALA A 468 8.52 -14.54 2.27
N ALA A 469 8.43 -13.22 2.49
CA ALA A 469 7.59 -12.35 1.65
C ALA A 469 8.05 -12.33 0.18
N TYR A 470 9.36 -12.25 -0.07
CA TYR A 470 9.91 -12.32 -1.42
C TYR A 470 9.61 -13.66 -2.11
N ASP A 471 9.85 -14.77 -1.42
CA ASP A 471 9.64 -16.13 -1.92
C ASP A 471 8.14 -16.40 -2.17
N ALA A 472 7.25 -15.76 -1.39
CA ALA A 472 5.80 -15.82 -1.56
C ALA A 472 5.23 -14.85 -2.62
N ASP A 473 6.09 -14.23 -3.44
CA ASP A 473 5.70 -13.30 -4.51
C ASP A 473 4.97 -12.02 -4.04
N CYS A 474 5.19 -11.63 -2.77
CA CYS A 474 4.73 -10.34 -2.28
C CYS A 474 5.43 -9.20 -3.03
N LYS A 475 4.73 -8.07 -3.24
CA LYS A 475 5.30 -6.89 -3.92
C LYS A 475 6.10 -5.98 -2.99
N GLY A 476 5.94 -6.15 -1.68
CA GLY A 476 6.70 -5.45 -0.67
C GLY A 476 6.44 -6.04 0.72
N CYS A 477 7.18 -5.58 1.71
CA CYS A 477 7.04 -6.00 3.09
C CYS A 477 7.34 -4.84 4.04
N THR A 478 6.49 -4.71 5.06
CA THR A 478 6.65 -3.76 6.15
C THR A 478 6.42 -4.50 7.45
N THR A 479 7.37 -4.42 8.37
CA THR A 479 7.29 -5.04 9.69
C THR A 479 7.13 -3.99 10.78
N TYR A 480 6.35 -4.28 11.81
CA TYR A 480 6.30 -3.48 13.02
C TYR A 480 6.65 -4.35 14.22
N ARG A 481 7.70 -3.96 14.94
CA ARG A 481 8.11 -4.57 16.20
C ARG A 481 7.98 -3.52 17.31
N PRO A 482 7.12 -3.72 18.32
CA PRO A 482 7.08 -2.86 19.49
C PRO A 482 8.45 -2.86 20.19
N ASN A 483 8.94 -1.69 20.57
CA ASN A 483 10.13 -1.51 21.40
C ASN A 483 10.15 -0.08 21.98
N THR A 484 11.17 0.27 22.76
CA THR A 484 11.35 1.62 23.34
C THR A 484 11.52 2.74 22.30
N ILE A 485 11.78 2.38 21.04
CA ILE A 485 11.94 3.28 19.91
C ILE A 485 10.61 3.54 19.20
N THR A 486 9.93 2.47 18.79
CA THR A 486 8.70 2.48 18.00
C THR A 486 7.43 2.65 18.85
N GLY A 487 7.52 2.39 20.17
CA GLY A 487 6.40 2.43 21.10
C GLY A 487 5.41 1.27 20.87
N SER A 488 4.20 1.44 21.41
CA SER A 488 3.02 0.64 21.03
C SER A 488 2.05 1.52 20.23
N VAL A 489 1.41 0.96 19.21
CA VAL A 489 0.44 1.68 18.35
C VAL A 489 -0.82 2.08 19.12
N LEU A 490 -1.25 1.27 20.09
CA LEU A 490 -2.41 1.53 20.96
C LEU A 490 -2.11 1.05 22.38
N SER A 491 -2.62 1.77 23.38
CA SER A 491 -2.62 1.32 24.78
C SER A 491 -3.85 0.45 25.03
N LEU A 492 -3.66 -0.73 25.62
CA LEU A 492 -4.75 -1.59 26.08
C LEU A 492 -5.56 -0.92 27.19
#